data_AF-A0A504Z3L1-F1
#
_entry.id   AF-A0A504Z3L1-F1
#
_cell.length_a   1.000
_cell.length_b   1.000
_cell.length_c   1.000
_cell.angle_alpha   90.00
_cell.angle_beta   90.00
_cell.angle_gamma   90.00
#
_symmetry.space_group_name_H-M   'P 1'
#
loop_
_entity.id
_entity.type
_entity.pdbx_description
1 polymer ?
#
loop_
_entity_poly.entity_id
_entity_poly.type
_entity_poly.pdbx_seq_one_letter_code
_entity_poly.pdbx_strand_id
1 'polypeptide(L)'
;MNNLCGSDCPNPVDHKELTYQLSLVPYVLTGLKNFETQSVEMVTDHGVLAQELTKCMDCILTISSWLHSPSMRAQIQKAIEMVLPQMRQLSDWLKTHAEQIQEMQVCLERTDEKIHTFLTTVGLLPESDLKLSD
;
A
#
# COMPACT_ATOMS: atom_id res chain seq x y z
N MET A 1 -29.03 1.75 -20.14
CA MET A 1 -27.78 2.43 -20.54
C MET A 1 -28.00 3.91 -20.31
N ASN A 2 -27.39 4.46 -19.25
CA ASN A 2 -27.54 5.88 -18.91
C ASN A 2 -26.68 6.73 -19.85
N ASN A 3 -27.30 7.66 -20.58
CA ASN A 3 -26.61 8.73 -21.30
C ASN A 3 -25.96 9.66 -20.26
N LEU A 4 -24.74 9.34 -19.84
CA LEU A 4 -24.00 10.09 -18.81
C LEU A 4 -23.53 11.46 -19.29
N CYS A 5 -23.53 11.71 -20.59
CA CYS A 5 -23.50 13.05 -21.17
C CYS A 5 -24.71 13.19 -22.09
N GLY A 6 -25.63 14.09 -21.73
CA GLY A 6 -26.57 14.66 -22.69
C GLY A 6 -25.83 15.30 -23.86
N SER A 7 -26.56 15.70 -24.89
CA SER A 7 -26.12 16.28 -26.17
C SER A 7 -25.22 17.53 -26.10
N ASP A 8 -24.71 17.90 -24.92
CA ASP A 8 -24.02 19.15 -24.63
C ASP A 8 -22.49 19.06 -24.76
N CYS A 9 -21.95 17.91 -25.19
CA CYS A 9 -20.53 17.78 -25.47
C CYS A 9 -20.23 18.34 -26.87
N PRO A 10 -19.42 19.42 -27.01
CA PRO A 10 -19.24 20.13 -28.27
C PRO A 10 -18.51 19.31 -29.35
N ASN A 11 -17.87 18.20 -28.97
CA ASN A 11 -17.14 17.31 -29.85
C ASN A 11 -17.42 15.83 -29.53
N PRO A 12 -17.87 15.01 -30.49
CA PRO A 12 -18.19 13.61 -30.28
C PRO A 12 -16.98 12.71 -29.95
N VAL A 13 -15.74 13.15 -30.23
CA VAL A 13 -14.53 12.44 -29.80
C VAL A 13 -14.32 12.60 -28.29
N ASP A 14 -14.50 13.82 -27.77
CA ASP A 14 -14.35 14.13 -26.35
C ASP A 14 -15.43 13.41 -25.52
N HIS A 15 -16.63 13.23 -26.08
CA HIS A 15 -17.71 12.45 -25.47
C HIS A 15 -17.34 10.96 -25.28
N LYS A 16 -16.70 10.36 -26.29
CA LYS A 16 -16.25 8.96 -26.21
C LYS A 16 -15.14 8.78 -25.18
N GLU A 17 -14.16 9.68 -25.17
CA GLU A 17 -13.06 9.65 -24.21
C GLU A 17 -13.57 9.85 -22.78
N LEU A 18 -14.43 10.84 -22.56
CA LEU A 18 -15.05 11.07 -21.24
C LEU A 18 -15.87 9.86 -20.78
N THR A 19 -16.67 9.27 -21.67
CA THR A 19 -17.43 8.06 -21.35
C THR A 19 -16.51 6.91 -20.97
N TYR A 20 -15.40 6.74 -21.67
CA TYR A 20 -14.40 5.74 -21.34
C TYR A 20 -13.77 6.00 -19.96
N GLN A 21 -13.30 7.22 -19.69
CA GLN A 21 -12.69 7.57 -18.40
C GLN A 21 -13.66 7.38 -17.23
N LEU A 22 -14.92 7.79 -17.38
CA LEU A 22 -15.95 7.57 -16.37
C LEU A 22 -16.29 6.08 -16.17
N SER A 23 -16.19 5.27 -17.24
CA SER A 23 -16.41 3.83 -17.15
C SER A 23 -15.33 3.11 -16.33
N LEU A 24 -14.15 3.72 -16.14
CA LEU A 24 -13.06 3.16 -15.33
C LEU A 24 -13.27 3.39 -13.83
N VAL A 25 -14.12 4.33 -13.41
CA VAL A 25 -14.30 4.69 -11.99
C VAL A 25 -14.66 3.48 -11.12
N PRO A 26 -15.64 2.63 -11.46
CA PRO A 26 -15.96 1.45 -10.65
C PRO A 26 -14.81 0.46 -10.54
N TYR A 27 -14.03 0.31 -11.61
CA TYR A 27 -12.84 -0.55 -11.63
C TYR A 27 -11.75 -0.01 -10.69
N VAL A 28 -11.48 1.30 -10.75
CA VAL A 28 -10.52 1.97 -9.85
C VAL A 28 -10.94 1.83 -8.39
N LEU A 29 -12.21 2.11 -8.06
CA LEU A 29 -12.72 2.00 -6.69
C LEU A 29 -12.60 0.57 -6.15
N THR A 30 -12.92 -0.43 -6.97
CA THR A 30 -12.77 -1.84 -6.60
C THR A 30 -11.31 -2.20 -6.37
N GLY A 31 -10.42 -1.73 -7.26
CA GLY A 31 -8.97 -1.93 -7.15
C GLY A 31 -8.40 -1.36 -5.85
N LEU A 32 -8.75 -0.11 -5.52
CA LEU A 32 -8.29 0.56 -4.29
C LEU A 32 -8.73 -0.19 -3.03
N LYS A 33 -10.00 -0.62 -2.96
CA LYS A 33 -10.52 -1.36 -1.81
C LYS A 33 -9.86 -2.73 -1.64
N ASN A 34 -9.62 -3.43 -2.74
CA ASN A 34 -8.92 -4.71 -2.71
C ASN A 34 -7.47 -4.54 -2.24
N PHE A 35 -6.78 -3.51 -2.75
CA PHE A 35 -5.43 -3.17 -2.32
C PHE A 35 -5.37 -2.88 -0.82
N GLU A 36 -6.29 -2.06 -0.29
CA GLU A 36 -6.38 -1.76 1.14
C GLU A 36 -6.51 -3.03 1.98
N THR A 37 -7.45 -3.91 1.62
CA THR A 37 -7.72 -5.15 2.36
C THR A 37 -6.49 -6.07 2.38
N GLN A 38 -5.90 -6.31 1.22
CA GLN A 38 -4.73 -7.20 1.07
C GLN A 38 -3.48 -6.63 1.76
N SER A 39 -3.31 -5.31 1.72
CA SER A 39 -2.16 -4.64 2.33
C SER A 39 -2.21 -4.71 3.85
N VAL A 40 -3.39 -4.58 4.46
CA VAL A 40 -3.56 -4.70 5.91
C VAL A 40 -3.14 -6.09 6.38
N GLU A 41 -3.66 -7.15 5.76
CA GLU A 41 -3.30 -8.54 6.08
C GLU A 41 -1.78 -8.76 5.97
N MET A 42 -1.16 -8.25 4.91
CA MET A 42 0.28 -8.35 4.70
C MET A 42 1.08 -7.66 5.82
N VAL A 43 0.68 -6.46 6.23
CA VAL A 43 1.41 -5.66 7.23
C VAL A 43 1.20 -6.22 8.65
N THR A 44 -0.01 -6.66 9.00
CA THR A 44 -0.31 -7.14 10.35
C THR A 44 0.29 -8.52 10.59
N ASP A 45 0.02 -9.49 9.72
CA ASP A 45 0.31 -10.89 10.03
C ASP A 45 1.79 -11.20 9.80
N HIS A 46 2.36 -10.70 8.72
CA HIS A 46 3.78 -10.91 8.42
C HIS A 46 4.70 -9.98 9.21
N GLY A 47 4.22 -8.79 9.60
CA GLY A 47 4.95 -7.89 10.50
C GLY A 47 5.21 -8.52 11.87
N VAL A 48 4.21 -9.20 12.45
CA VAL A 48 4.36 -9.93 13.72
C VAL A 48 5.38 -11.05 13.59
N LEU A 49 5.33 -11.83 12.51
CA LEU A 49 6.28 -12.93 12.27
C LEU A 49 7.74 -12.45 12.21
N ALA A 50 8.00 -11.31 11.56
CA ALA A 50 9.34 -10.72 11.51
C ALA A 50 9.84 -10.34 12.92
N GLN A 51 8.97 -9.78 13.76
CA GLN A 51 9.31 -9.44 15.16
C GLN A 51 9.59 -10.69 15.99
N GLU A 52 8.80 -11.75 15.82
CA GLU A 52 9.02 -13.02 16.52
C GLU A 52 10.37 -13.65 16.14
N LEU A 53 10.79 -13.55 14.87
CA LEU A 53 12.11 -14.01 14.45
C LEU A 53 13.25 -13.24 15.14
N THR A 54 13.12 -11.92 15.27
CA THR A 54 14.10 -11.11 16.03
C THR A 54 14.15 -11.54 17.49
N LYS A 55 13.00 -11.67 18.16
CA LYS A 55 12.93 -12.15 19.56
C LYS A 55 13.55 -13.53 19.74
N CYS A 56 13.32 -14.45 18.81
CA CYS A 56 13.93 -15.78 18.83
C CYS A 56 15.46 -15.69 18.79
N MET A 57 16.01 -14.85 17.91
CA MET A 57 17.44 -14.65 17.80
C MET A 57 18.03 -13.99 19.05
N ASP A 58 17.36 -12.99 19.62
CA ASP A 58 17.79 -12.34 20.87
C ASP A 58 17.83 -13.34 22.05
N CYS A 59 16.82 -14.23 22.13
CA CYS A 59 16.79 -15.31 23.13
C CYS A 59 17.96 -16.29 22.95
N ILE A 60 18.24 -16.72 21.72
CA ILE A 60 19.38 -17.60 21.41
C ILE A 60 20.71 -16.95 21.82
N LEU A 61 20.88 -15.66 21.55
CA LEU A 61 22.11 -14.93 21.83
C LEU A 61 22.31 -14.64 23.32
N THR A 62 21.24 -14.58 24.12
CA THR A 62 21.32 -14.29 25.57
C THR A 62 21.60 -15.52 26.42
N ILE A 63 21.23 -16.72 25.96
CA ILE A 63 21.42 -17.96 26.74
C ILE A 63 22.76 -18.61 26.37
N SER A 64 23.81 -18.21 27.08
CA SER A 64 25.19 -18.66 26.84
C SER A 64 25.38 -20.17 26.93
N SER A 65 24.61 -20.88 27.76
CA SER A 65 24.68 -22.35 27.88
C SER A 65 24.33 -23.07 26.58
N TRP A 66 23.43 -22.51 25.76
CA TRP A 66 23.06 -23.09 24.47
C TRP A 66 24.17 -22.93 23.43
N LEU A 67 24.87 -21.79 23.48
CA LEU A 67 26.01 -21.50 22.59
C LEU A 67 27.28 -22.27 22.97
N HIS A 68 27.43 -22.66 24.24
CA HIS A 68 28.54 -23.50 24.68
C HIS A 68 28.33 -24.99 24.40
N SER A 69 27.09 -25.45 24.20
CA SER A 69 26.78 -26.84 23.86
C SER A 69 26.97 -27.11 22.35
N PRO A 70 27.90 -28.00 21.95
CA PRO A 70 28.13 -28.31 20.54
C PRO A 70 26.90 -28.86 19.81
N SER A 71 26.10 -29.70 20.50
CA SER A 71 24.86 -30.28 19.94
C SER A 71 23.79 -29.21 19.72
N MET A 72 23.59 -28.29 20.67
CA MET A 72 22.61 -27.21 20.51
C MET A 72 23.03 -26.23 19.43
N ARG A 73 24.32 -25.87 19.36
CA ARG A 73 24.84 -25.04 18.26
C ARG A 73 24.55 -25.64 16.89
N ALA A 74 24.76 -26.94 16.71
CA ALA A 74 24.48 -27.59 15.42
C ALA A 74 22.99 -27.51 15.04
N GLN A 75 22.08 -27.66 16.01
CA GLN A 75 20.63 -27.53 15.79
C GLN A 75 20.23 -26.09 15.45
N ILE A 76 20.75 -25.12 16.22
CA ILE A 76 20.53 -23.68 15.98
C ILE A 76 21.05 -23.29 14.60
N GLN A 77 22.27 -23.69 14.25
CA GLN A 77 22.88 -23.42 12.95
C GLN A 77 22.01 -23.96 11.82
N LYS A 78 21.57 -25.22 11.91
CA LYS A 78 20.69 -25.82 10.90
C LYS A 78 19.38 -25.04 10.74
N ALA A 79 18.77 -24.58 11.83
CA ALA A 79 17.56 -23.77 11.77
C ALA A 79 17.81 -22.39 11.13
N ILE A 80 18.91 -21.73 11.50
CA ILE A 80 19.31 -20.44 10.90
C ILE A 80 19.57 -20.59 9.40
N GLU A 81 20.26 -21.64 8.97
CA GLU A 81 20.54 -21.91 7.55
C GLU A 81 19.26 -22.09 6.72
N MET A 82 18.16 -22.55 7.32
CA MET A 82 16.85 -22.65 6.66
C MET A 82 16.12 -21.30 6.58
N VAL A 83 16.20 -20.47 7.63
CA VAL A 83 15.43 -19.22 7.74
C VAL A 83 16.14 -18.04 7.07
N LEU A 84 17.47 -17.97 7.18
CA LEU A 84 18.28 -16.84 6.72
C LEU A 84 18.06 -16.49 5.23
N PRO A 85 18.00 -17.44 4.28
CA PRO A 85 17.76 -17.12 2.88
C PRO A 85 16.38 -16.48 2.66
N GLN A 86 15.35 -17.02 3.31
CA GLN A 86 13.96 -16.53 3.20
C GLN A 86 13.84 -15.11 3.75
N MET A 87 14.46 -14.85 4.91
CA MET A 87 14.48 -13.52 5.52
C MET A 87 15.17 -12.48 4.62
N ARG A 88 16.31 -12.84 4.01
CA ARG A 88 17.02 -11.94 3.08
C ARG A 88 16.18 -11.63 1.85
N GLN A 89 15.61 -12.67 1.23
CA GLN A 89 14.76 -12.51 0.06
C GLN A 89 13.56 -11.59 0.35
N LEU A 90 12.89 -11.79 1.49
CA LEU A 90 11.77 -10.94 1.90
C LEU A 90 12.22 -9.50 2.16
N SER A 91 13.36 -9.30 2.82
CA SER A 91 13.92 -7.96 3.07
C SER A 91 14.21 -7.21 1.76
N ASP A 92 14.79 -7.87 0.77
CA ASP A 92 15.09 -7.26 -0.53
C ASP A 92 13.81 -6.97 -1.32
N TRP A 93 12.84 -7.88 -1.26
CA TRP A 93 11.52 -7.69 -1.85
C TRP A 93 10.83 -6.47 -1.23
N LEU A 94 10.79 -6.36 0.10
CA LEU A 94 10.19 -5.23 0.82
C LEU A 94 10.86 -3.92 0.45
N LYS A 95 12.19 -3.90 0.35
CA LYS A 95 12.93 -2.69 -0.06
C LYS A 95 12.52 -2.22 -1.45
N THR A 96 12.41 -3.16 -2.40
CA THR A 96 12.02 -2.85 -3.79
C THR A 96 10.59 -2.31 -3.85
N HIS A 97 9.66 -2.90 -3.09
CA HIS A 97 8.25 -2.51 -3.14
C HIS A 97 7.96 -1.26 -2.30
N ALA A 98 8.79 -0.92 -1.31
CA ALA A 98 8.67 0.33 -0.57
C ALA A 98 8.77 1.56 -1.49
N GLU A 99 9.67 1.52 -2.48
CA GLU A 99 9.80 2.59 -3.48
C GLU A 99 8.52 2.70 -4.34
N GLN A 100 7.98 1.57 -4.78
CA GLN A 100 6.74 1.53 -5.58
C GLN A 100 5.52 2.03 -4.79
N ILE A 101 5.42 1.67 -3.50
CA ILE A 101 4.36 2.16 -2.61
C ILE A 101 4.46 3.67 -2.45
N GLN A 102 5.68 4.21 -2.32
CA GLN A 102 5.90 5.65 -2.24
C GLN A 102 5.49 6.36 -3.54
N GLU A 103 5.85 5.82 -4.69
CA GLU A 103 5.44 6.36 -5.99
C GLU A 103 3.91 6.36 -6.15
N MET A 104 3.26 5.28 -5.69
CA MET A 104 1.81 5.17 -5.69
C MET A 104 1.17 6.23 -4.78
N GLN A 105 1.71 6.46 -3.57
CA GLN A 105 1.23 7.53 -2.67
C GLN A 105 1.28 8.89 -3.36
N VAL A 106 2.41 9.24 -3.99
CA VAL A 106 2.58 10.52 -4.71
C VAL A 106 1.56 10.65 -5.85
N CYS A 107 1.25 9.56 -6.57
CA CYS A 107 0.23 9.58 -7.61
C CYS A 107 -1.18 9.83 -7.06
N LEU A 108 -1.50 9.27 -5.88
CA LEU A 108 -2.78 9.49 -5.22
C LEU A 108 -2.92 10.94 -4.74
N GLU A 109 -1.88 11.51 -4.12
CA GLU A 109 -1.84 12.92 -3.69
C GLU A 109 -2.06 13.87 -4.88
N ARG A 110 -1.36 13.65 -5.99
CA ARG A 110 -1.56 14.43 -7.24
C ARG A 110 -2.96 14.25 -7.83
N THR A 111 -3.58 13.10 -7.64
CA THR A 111 -4.95 12.85 -8.12
C THR A 111 -5.94 13.61 -7.27
N ASP A 112 -5.76 13.64 -5.96
CA ASP A 112 -6.55 14.46 -5.03
C ASP A 112 -6.45 15.95 -5.38
N GLU A 113 -5.24 16.47 -5.62
CA GLU A 113 -5.04 17.86 -6.08
C GLU A 113 -5.82 18.19 -7.37
N LYS A 114 -5.84 17.25 -8.33
CA LYS A 114 -6.60 17.42 -9.59
C LYS A 114 -8.10 17.39 -9.36
N ILE A 115 -8.59 16.49 -8.51
CA ILE A 115 -10.01 16.43 -8.13
C ILE A 115 -10.40 17.74 -7.46
N HIS A 116 -9.62 18.20 -6.48
CA HIS A 116 -9.85 19.47 -5.81
C HIS A 116 -9.88 20.63 -6.82
N THR A 117 -8.89 20.73 -7.72
CA THR A 117 -8.84 21.76 -8.76
C THR A 117 -10.07 21.73 -9.65
N PHE A 118 -10.52 20.55 -10.07
CA PHE A 118 -11.75 20.40 -10.85
C PHE A 118 -12.94 20.93 -10.06
N LEU A 119 -13.14 20.47 -8.82
CA LEU A 119 -14.24 20.89 -7.95
C LEU A 119 -14.22 22.41 -7.69
N THR A 120 -13.05 23.02 -7.48
CA THR A 120 -12.90 24.48 -7.39
C THR A 120 -13.39 25.16 -8.67
N THR A 121 -12.92 24.68 -9.81
CA THR A 121 -13.19 25.29 -11.12
C THR A 121 -14.67 25.25 -11.47
N VAL A 122 -15.35 24.16 -11.13
CA VAL A 122 -16.80 24.00 -11.36
C VAL A 122 -17.67 24.56 -10.23
N GLY A 123 -17.07 25.16 -9.20
CA GLY A 123 -17.80 25.75 -8.07
C GLY A 123 -18.54 24.74 -7.20
N LEU A 124 -18.04 23.50 -7.14
CA LEU A 124 -18.63 22.40 -6.35
C LEU A 124 -17.89 22.11 -5.05
N LEU A 125 -16.76 22.78 -4.79
CA LEU A 125 -16.22 22.78 -3.44
C LEU A 125 -17.19 23.56 -2.54
N PRO A 126 -17.60 23.00 -1.38
CA PRO A 126 -18.32 23.78 -0.40
C PRO A 126 -17.48 25.01 -0.07
N GLU A 127 -18.12 26.19 -0.01
CA GLU A 127 -17.51 27.36 0.63
C GLU A 127 -17.11 26.92 2.03
N SER A 128 -15.83 26.62 2.23
CA SER A 128 -15.34 26.13 3.50
C SER A 128 -15.60 27.21 4.54
N ASP A 129 -16.50 26.91 5.47
CA ASP A 129 -16.48 27.27 6.88
C ASP A 129 -15.51 28.42 7.23
N LEU A 130 -15.84 29.62 6.75
CA LEU A 130 -15.24 30.90 7.14
C LEU A 130 -15.68 31.32 8.57
N LYS A 131 -15.88 30.34 9.46
CA LYS A 131 -16.18 30.54 10.88
C LYS A 131 -15.39 29.55 11.75
N LEU A 132 -14.07 29.71 11.72
CA LEU A 132 -13.27 29.60 12.94
C LEU A 132 -12.66 30.97 13.20
N SER A 133 -13.53 31.88 13.64
CA SER A 133 -13.19 33.13 14.29
C SER A 133 -14.26 33.34 15.35
N ASP A 134 -14.04 32.73 16.51
CA ASP A 134 -14.06 33.37 17.84
C ASP A 134 -13.52 32.39 18.89
#